data_AF-A3J6K3-F1
#
_entry.id   AF-A3J6K3-F1
#
_cell.length_a   1.000
_cell.length_b   1.000
_cell.length_c   1.000
_cell.angle_alpha   90.00
_cell.angle_beta   90.00
_cell.angle_gamma   90.00
#
_symmetry.space_group_name_H-M   'P 1'
#
loop_
_entity.id
_entity.type
_entity.pdbx_description
1 polymer ?
#
loop_
_entity_poly.entity_id
_entity_poly.type
_entity_poly.pdbx_seq_one_letter_code
_entity_poly.pdbx_strand_id
1 'polypeptide(L)'
;MKQIDLENTEKIDSGFKIPENYFEQFEAKIMERVSKEKEVKVVSLFYKKQVWISSIAALFLLAIAIPVYFNMAKESNLDSNTIESYLADQQSVGTTELIKHLTDEDISELQNALAIDNVTDETIENYLSETANLDYLLNE
;
A
#
# COMPACT_ATOMS: atom_id res chain seq x y z
N MET A 1 26.82 -87.07 -29.26
CA MET A 1 25.74 -86.18 -29.69
C MET A 1 25.16 -86.75 -30.98
N LYS A 2 23.84 -86.91 -31.11
CA LYS A 2 23.20 -87.35 -32.36
C LYS A 2 23.34 -86.24 -33.40
N GLN A 3 23.74 -86.58 -34.62
CA GLN A 3 23.74 -85.64 -35.74
C GLN A 3 22.29 -85.40 -36.15
N ILE A 4 21.90 -84.12 -36.23
CA ILE A 4 20.56 -83.71 -36.69
C ILE A 4 20.61 -83.79 -38.22
N ASP A 5 19.95 -84.79 -38.77
CA ASP A 5 19.83 -85.00 -40.21
C ASP A 5 18.56 -84.33 -40.71
N LEU A 6 18.70 -83.18 -41.39
CA LEU A 6 17.58 -82.30 -41.79
C LEU A 6 16.81 -82.83 -43.01
N GLU A 7 17.35 -83.81 -43.74
CA GLU A 7 16.74 -84.35 -44.97
C GLU A 7 15.72 -85.46 -44.70
N ASN A 8 15.79 -86.14 -43.55
CA ASN A 8 14.99 -87.34 -43.28
C ASN A 8 14.14 -87.26 -41.99
N THR A 9 13.88 -86.05 -41.50
CA THR A 9 12.95 -85.82 -40.37
C THR A 9 11.64 -85.22 -40.86
N GLU A 10 10.52 -85.68 -40.31
CA GLU A 10 9.21 -85.06 -40.50
C GLU A 10 9.28 -83.55 -40.20
N LYS A 11 8.97 -82.72 -41.20
CA LYS A 11 8.97 -81.26 -41.02
C LYS A 11 7.89 -80.89 -40.02
N ILE A 12 8.32 -80.44 -38.83
CA ILE A 12 7.42 -79.91 -37.81
C ILE A 12 6.83 -78.59 -38.36
N ASP A 13 5.53 -78.58 -38.64
CA ASP A 13 4.85 -77.39 -39.14
C ASP A 13 4.82 -76.32 -38.02
N SER A 14 5.18 -75.09 -38.34
CA SER A 14 5.18 -74.00 -37.36
C SER A 14 3.74 -73.74 -36.88
N GLY A 15 3.51 -73.77 -35.57
CA GLY A 15 2.19 -73.50 -34.98
C GLY A 15 1.68 -72.06 -35.21
N PHE A 16 2.55 -71.17 -35.69
CA PHE A 16 2.18 -69.80 -36.05
C PHE A 16 2.10 -69.65 -37.56
N LYS A 17 0.87 -69.69 -38.07
CA LYS A 17 0.56 -69.36 -39.46
C LYS A 17 0.20 -67.89 -39.56
N ILE A 18 0.90 -67.16 -40.42
CA ILE A 18 0.55 -65.78 -40.72
C ILE A 18 -0.74 -65.75 -41.55
N PRO A 19 -1.57 -64.71 -41.39
CA PRO A 19 -2.69 -64.49 -42.30
C PRO A 19 -2.22 -64.32 -43.73
N GLU A 20 -3.05 -64.74 -44.68
CA GLU A 20 -2.81 -64.52 -46.10
C GLU A 20 -2.63 -63.01 -46.37
N ASN A 21 -1.61 -62.67 -47.15
CA ASN A 21 -1.30 -61.30 -47.56
C ASN A 21 -1.00 -60.33 -46.40
N TYR A 22 -0.57 -60.83 -45.23
CA TYR A 22 -0.22 -59.99 -44.08
C TYR A 22 0.84 -58.93 -44.43
N PHE A 23 1.94 -59.35 -45.05
CA PHE A 23 3.04 -58.45 -45.42
C PHE A 23 2.67 -57.54 -46.60
N GLU A 24 1.85 -58.03 -47.54
CA GLU A 24 1.38 -57.24 -48.68
C GLU A 24 0.48 -56.07 -48.25
N GLN A 25 -0.34 -56.27 -47.21
CA GLN A 25 -1.24 -55.23 -46.69
C GLN A 25 -0.64 -54.40 -45.55
N PHE A 26 0.53 -54.76 -45.04
CA PHE A 26 1.13 -54.11 -43.87
C PHE A 26 1.43 -52.64 -44.12
N GLU A 27 2.07 -52.33 -45.26
CA GLU A 27 2.43 -50.98 -45.65
C GLU A 27 1.19 -50.09 -45.82
N ALA A 28 0.17 -50.60 -46.52
CA ALA A 28 -1.10 -49.91 -46.74
C ALA A 28 -1.79 -49.55 -45.40
N LYS A 29 -1.79 -50.48 -44.43
CA LYS A 29 -2.38 -50.27 -43.10
C LYS A 29 -1.63 -49.22 -42.27
N ILE A 30 -0.30 -49.13 -42.40
CA ILE A 30 0.48 -48.08 -41.72
C ILE A 30 0.18 -46.72 -42.32
N MET A 31 0.20 -46.61 -43.66
CA MET A 31 -0.03 -45.34 -44.35
C MET A 31 -1.43 -44.78 -44.05
N GLU A 32 -2.43 -45.65 -43.98
CA GLU A 32 -3.81 -45.30 -43.62
C GLU A 32 -3.91 -44.73 -42.19
N ARG A 33 -3.14 -45.25 -41.23
CA ARG A 33 -3.16 -44.78 -39.84
C ARG A 33 -2.47 -43.43 -39.67
N VAL A 34 -1.32 -43.24 -40.31
CA VAL A 34 -0.57 -41.97 -40.25
C VAL A 34 -1.34 -40.84 -40.93
N SER A 35 -1.99 -41.12 -42.06
CA SER A 35 -2.77 -40.11 -42.80
C SER A 35 -4.09 -39.73 -42.11
N LYS A 36 -4.55 -40.53 -41.13
CA LYS A 36 -5.79 -40.32 -40.38
C LYS A 36 -5.59 -39.68 -39.01
N GLU A 37 -4.36 -39.34 -38.61
CA GLU A 37 -4.14 -38.52 -37.43
C GLU A 37 -4.74 -37.13 -37.67
N LYS A 38 -5.97 -36.93 -37.16
CA LYS A 38 -6.63 -35.63 -37.16
C LYS A 38 -5.72 -34.65 -36.42
N GLU A 39 -5.40 -33.53 -37.06
CA GLU A 39 -4.73 -32.41 -36.40
C GLU A 39 -5.55 -31.99 -35.18
N VAL A 40 -5.07 -32.36 -33.99
CA VAL A 40 -5.73 -32.01 -32.75
C VAL A 40 -5.51 -30.52 -32.55
N LYS A 41 -6.60 -29.74 -32.44
CA LYS A 41 -6.53 -28.30 -32.22
C LYS A 41 -5.81 -28.02 -30.90
N VAL A 42 -4.51 -27.71 -30.97
CA VAL A 42 -3.72 -27.30 -29.82
C VAL A 42 -4.02 -25.84 -29.49
N VAL A 43 -4.39 -25.58 -28.24
CA VAL A 43 -4.50 -24.23 -27.70
C VAL A 43 -3.37 -24.02 -26.69
N SER A 44 -2.65 -22.90 -26.80
CA SER A 44 -1.54 -22.64 -25.87
C SER A 44 -2.09 -22.37 -24.46
N LEU A 45 -1.50 -23.02 -23.45
CA LEU A 45 -1.99 -22.99 -22.07
C LEU A 45 -1.74 -21.65 -21.34
N PHE A 46 -0.88 -20.78 -21.89
CA PHE A 46 -0.32 -19.64 -21.15
C PHE A 46 -0.97 -18.28 -21.45
N TYR A 47 -1.88 -18.18 -22.42
CA TYR A 47 -2.52 -16.90 -22.78
C TYR A 47 -3.53 -16.37 -21.75
N LYS A 48 -4.04 -17.21 -20.84
CA LYS A 48 -5.09 -16.82 -19.87
C LYS A 48 -4.59 -16.21 -18.56
N LYS A 49 -3.28 -16.29 -18.26
CA LYS A 49 -2.73 -15.77 -16.99
C LYS A 49 -2.60 -14.25 -16.96
N GLN A 50 -2.43 -13.60 -18.12
CA GLN A 50 -2.33 -12.13 -18.20
C GLN A 50 -3.63 -11.43 -17.75
N VAL A 51 -4.80 -12.01 -18.01
CA VAL A 51 -6.09 -11.43 -17.60
C VAL A 51 -6.27 -11.45 -16.08
N TRP A 52 -5.77 -12.49 -15.39
CA TRP A 52 -5.87 -12.61 -13.93
C TRP A 52 -4.95 -11.64 -13.19
N ILE A 53 -3.81 -11.30 -13.80
CA ILE A 53 -2.86 -10.32 -13.25
C ILE A 53 -3.44 -8.90 -13.30
N SER A 54 -4.35 -8.61 -14.25
CA SER A 54 -5.00 -7.30 -14.36
C SER A 54 -5.93 -6.96 -13.19
N SER A 55 -6.58 -7.95 -12.56
CA SER A 55 -7.50 -7.70 -11.43
C SER A 55 -6.76 -7.30 -10.15
N ILE A 56 -5.52 -7.78 -9.97
CA ILE A 56 -4.67 -7.43 -8.83
C ILE A 56 -4.15 -6.00 -8.94
N ALA A 57 -3.86 -5.52 -10.14
CA ALA A 57 -3.33 -4.17 -10.35
C ALA A 57 -4.28 -3.06 -9.87
N ALA A 58 -5.59 -3.21 -10.08
CA ALA A 58 -6.58 -2.23 -9.63
C ALA A 58 -6.65 -2.14 -8.09
N LEU A 59 -6.52 -3.29 -7.40
CA LEU A 59 -6.47 -3.33 -5.94
C LEU A 59 -5.20 -2.66 -5.40
N PHE A 60 -4.05 -2.84 -6.07
CA PHE A 60 -2.82 -2.14 -5.72
C PHE A 60 -2.93 -0.63 -5.88
N LEU A 61 -3.56 -0.14 -6.95
CA LEU A 61 -3.79 1.30 -7.15
C LEU A 61 -4.67 1.89 -6.04
N LEU A 62 -5.76 1.21 -5.68
CA LEU A 62 -6.61 1.65 -4.57
C LEU A 62 -5.88 1.60 -3.22
N ALA A 63 -5.11 0.54 -2.97
CA ALA A 63 -4.33 0.38 -1.74
C ALA A 63 -3.30 1.48 -1.54
N ILE A 64 -2.76 2.06 -2.62
CA ILE A 64 -1.82 3.19 -2.54
C ILE A 64 -2.57 4.53 -2.52
N ALA A 65 -3.61 4.70 -3.34
CA ALA A 65 -4.32 5.96 -3.47
C ALA A 65 -5.09 6.35 -2.20
N ILE A 66 -5.72 5.38 -1.52
CA ILE A 66 -6.56 5.63 -0.34
C ILE A 66 -5.73 6.24 0.82
N PRO A 67 -4.63 5.63 1.29
CA PRO A 67 -3.80 6.23 2.33
C PRO A 67 -3.21 7.58 1.92
N VAL A 68 -2.80 7.74 0.66
CA VAL A 68 -2.22 9.00 0.16
C VAL A 68 -3.24 10.13 0.25
N TYR A 69 -4.48 9.90 -0.18
CA TYR A 69 -5.55 10.87 -0.07
C TYR A 69 -5.84 11.26 1.39
N PHE A 70 -5.93 10.28 2.29
CA PHE A 70 -6.18 10.56 3.72
C PHE A 70 -5.01 11.25 4.42
N ASN A 71 -3.76 10.97 4.03
CA ASN A 71 -2.58 11.67 4.58
C ASN A 71 -2.47 13.10 4.05
N MET A 72 -2.93 13.37 2.82
CA MET A 72 -2.89 14.70 2.23
C MET A 72 -4.05 15.59 2.70
N ALA A 73 -5.21 14.98 2.99
CA ALA A 73 -6.37 15.66 3.57
C ALA A 73 -6.27 15.84 5.10
N LYS A 74 -5.22 15.29 5.73
CA LYS A 74 -4.95 15.53 7.15
C LYS A 74 -4.46 16.97 7.28
N GLU A 75 -5.33 17.87 7.72
CA GLU A 75 -4.93 19.23 8.06
C GLU A 75 -3.77 19.18 9.05
N SER A 76 -2.71 19.92 8.74
CA SER A 76 -1.69 20.23 9.73
C SER A 76 -2.34 21.07 10.80
N ASN A 77 -2.48 20.54 12.01
CA ASN A 77 -2.79 21.37 13.17
C ASN A 77 -1.81 22.54 13.16
N LEU A 78 -2.34 23.75 13.26
CA LEU A 78 -1.51 24.96 13.29
C LEU A 78 -0.51 24.81 14.44
N ASP A 79 0.77 24.85 14.10
CA ASP A 79 1.83 24.76 15.09
C ASP A 79 1.82 26.02 15.96
N SER A 80 2.07 25.86 17.27
CA SER A 80 2.05 26.97 18.22
C SER A 80 2.99 28.10 17.79
N ASN A 81 4.15 27.76 17.24
CA ASN A 81 5.12 28.74 16.74
C ASN A 81 4.59 29.54 15.53
N THR A 82 3.73 28.92 14.71
CA THR A 82 3.12 29.59 13.56
C THR A 82 2.03 30.57 14.02
N ILE A 83 1.25 30.17 15.02
CA ILE A 83 0.24 31.05 15.63
C ILE A 83 0.92 32.23 16.32
N GLU A 84 1.98 31.98 17.08
CA GLU A 84 2.76 33.02 17.77
C GLU A 84 3.34 34.03 16.77
N SER A 85 3.98 33.57 15.69
CA SER A 85 4.50 34.46 14.65
C SER A 85 3.40 35.30 14.00
N TYR A 86 2.24 34.70 13.74
CA TYR A 86 1.10 35.41 13.16
C TYR A 86 0.53 36.48 14.10
N LEU A 87 0.41 36.17 15.40
CA LEU A 87 -0.08 37.11 16.41
C LEU A 87 0.94 38.23 16.67
N ALA A 88 2.25 37.94 16.60
CA ALA A 88 3.31 38.93 16.76
C ALA A 88 3.37 39.92 15.58
N ASP A 89 3.17 39.43 14.35
CA ASP A 89 3.23 40.25 13.14
C ASP A 89 1.94 41.07 12.92
N GLN A 90 0.80 40.60 13.45
CA GLN A 90 -0.50 41.21 13.20
C GLN A 90 -0.91 42.18 14.32
N GLN A 91 -0.76 43.48 14.07
CA GLN A 91 -1.06 44.58 15.00
C GLN A 91 -2.55 44.73 15.41
N SER A 92 -3.46 43.84 14.99
CA SER A 92 -4.90 44.00 15.24
C SER A 92 -5.40 43.28 16.48
N VAL A 93 -4.60 42.42 17.12
CA VAL A 93 -5.04 41.72 18.33
C VAL A 93 -4.75 42.61 19.53
N GLY A 94 -5.80 43.30 19.99
CA GLY A 94 -5.70 44.17 21.17
C GLY A 94 -5.44 43.37 22.43
N THR A 95 -4.62 43.92 23.34
CA THR A 95 -4.30 43.33 24.64
C THR A 95 -5.55 43.02 25.47
N THR A 96 -6.59 43.83 25.37
CA THR A 96 -7.88 43.60 26.03
C THR A 96 -8.58 42.32 25.57
N GLU A 97 -8.43 41.92 24.31
CA GLU A 97 -9.05 40.69 23.79
C GLU A 97 -8.25 39.44 24.17
N LEU A 98 -6.92 39.57 24.25
CA LEU A 98 -6.03 38.51 24.76
C LEU A 98 -6.33 38.20 26.23
N ILE A 99 -6.50 39.23 27.06
CA ILE A 99 -6.80 39.09 28.51
C ILE A 99 -8.08 38.28 28.75
N LYS A 100 -9.10 38.39 27.88
CA LYS A 100 -10.35 37.61 28.03
C LYS A 100 -10.18 36.11 27.81
N HIS A 101 -9.13 35.72 27.09
CA HIS A 101 -8.87 34.32 26.74
C HIS A 101 -7.76 33.70 27.60
N LEU A 102 -7.15 34.49 28.50
CA LEU A 102 -6.22 33.99 29.52
C LEU A 102 -7.02 33.36 30.66
N THR A 103 -6.64 32.14 31.05
CA THR A 103 -7.20 31.46 32.22
C THR A 103 -6.44 31.82 33.49
N ASP A 104 -7.04 31.55 34.65
CA ASP A 104 -6.38 31.77 35.96
C ASP A 104 -5.06 30.98 36.08
N GLU A 105 -4.98 29.82 35.44
CA GLU A 105 -3.76 28.99 35.42
C GLU A 105 -2.67 29.65 34.57
N ASP A 106 -3.01 30.18 33.39
CA ASP A 106 -2.06 30.91 32.55
C ASP A 106 -1.52 32.16 33.26
N ILE A 107 -2.37 32.88 33.99
CA ILE A 107 -1.97 34.07 34.77
C ILE A 107 -1.00 33.67 35.89
N SER A 108 -1.26 32.57 36.59
CA SER A 108 -0.38 32.03 37.63
C SER A 108 1.00 31.64 37.08
N GLU A 109 1.04 31.03 35.89
CA GLU A 109 2.32 30.71 35.22
C GLU A 109 3.09 31.96 34.80
N LEU A 110 2.41 32.97 34.26
CA LEU A 110 3.02 34.25 33.90
C LEU A 110 3.57 34.99 35.13
N GLN A 111 2.83 35.00 36.23
CA GLN A 111 3.26 35.60 37.49
C GLN A 111 4.56 34.97 38.00
N ASN A 112 4.66 33.64 37.91
CA ASN A 112 5.87 32.90 38.28
C ASN A 112 7.03 33.19 37.32
N ALA A 113 6.79 33.16 36.00
CA ALA A 113 7.79 33.40 34.97
C ALA A 113 8.39 34.82 35.02
N LEU A 114 7.56 35.81 35.38
CA LEU A 114 7.96 37.20 35.55
C LEU A 114 8.51 37.50 36.95
N ALA A 115 8.60 36.50 37.82
CA ALA A 115 9.05 36.61 39.21
C ALA A 115 8.33 37.72 40.02
N ILE A 116 7.05 37.96 39.68
CA ILE A 116 6.23 39.04 40.29
C ILE A 116 5.98 38.77 41.78
N ASP A 117 6.07 37.51 42.23
CA ASP A 117 5.94 37.14 43.64
C ASP A 117 6.99 37.80 44.56
N ASN A 118 8.11 38.28 43.99
CA ASN A 118 9.16 39.00 44.73
C ASN A 118 9.10 40.52 44.55
N VAL A 119 8.14 41.01 43.76
CA VAL A 119 7.91 42.44 43.56
C VAL A 119 6.98 42.92 44.67
N THR A 120 7.37 43.98 45.37
CA THR A 120 6.54 44.54 46.45
C THR A 120 5.40 45.36 45.87
N ASP A 121 4.25 45.35 46.56
CA ASP A 121 3.08 46.18 46.20
C ASP A 121 3.46 47.66 46.02
N GLU A 122 4.38 48.18 46.84
CA GLU A 122 4.91 49.54 46.74
C GLU A 122 5.67 49.80 45.42
N THR A 123 6.38 48.80 44.90
CA THR A 123 7.08 48.93 43.61
C THR A 123 6.08 48.96 42.46
N ILE A 124 5.02 48.16 42.55
CA ILE A 124 3.93 48.12 41.56
C ILE A 124 3.14 49.43 41.60
N GLU A 125 2.78 49.91 42.79
CA GLU A 125 2.04 51.16 43.00
C GLU A 125 2.81 52.36 42.44
N ASN A 126 4.10 52.46 42.73
CA ASN A 126 4.96 53.52 42.19
C ASN A 126 5.09 53.42 40.67
N TYR A 127 5.34 52.23 40.12
CA TYR A 127 5.44 52.02 38.68
C TYR A 127 4.13 52.37 37.95
N LEU A 128 3.00 51.91 38.47
CA LEU A 128 1.68 52.21 37.90
C LEU A 128 1.34 53.69 38.04
N SER A 129 1.72 54.36 39.14
CA SER A 129 1.51 55.81 39.30
C SER A 129 2.38 56.65 38.36
N GLU A 130 3.57 56.17 38.00
CA GLU A 130 4.50 56.86 37.11
C GLU A 130 4.18 56.62 35.62
N THR A 131 3.72 55.42 35.27
CA THR A 131 3.50 55.02 33.86
C THR A 131 2.03 55.06 33.42
N ALA A 132 1.08 54.85 34.34
CA ALA A 132 -0.34 54.92 34.09
C ALA A 132 -0.98 56.03 34.93
N ASN A 133 -1.97 56.73 34.39
CA ASN A 133 -2.73 57.68 35.21
C ASN A 133 -3.71 56.89 36.09
N LEU A 134 -3.27 56.52 37.29
CA LEU A 134 -4.01 55.66 38.20
C LEU A 134 -5.36 56.28 38.61
N ASP A 135 -5.44 57.61 38.68
CA ASP A 135 -6.70 58.35 38.89
C ASP A 135 -7.70 58.16 37.73
N TYR A 136 -7.23 57.93 36.51
CA TYR A 136 -8.11 57.67 35.36
C TYR A 136 -8.70 56.25 35.43
N LEU A 137 -7.90 55.26 35.83
CA LEU A 137 -8.31 53.85 35.87
C LEU A 137 -9.22 53.50 37.05
N LEU A 138 -9.16 54.26 38.16
CA LEU A 138 -9.99 54.05 39.34
C LEU A 138 -11.33 54.81 39.30
N ASN A 139 -11.45 55.82 38.44
CA ASN A 139 -12.64 56.66 38.30
C ASN A 139 -13.49 56.32 37.06
N GLU A 140 -13.14 55.26 36.32
CA GLU A 140 -13.98 54.60 35.33
C GLU A 140 -14.61 53.32 35.94
#